data_AF-A0A3E0X458-F1
#
_entry.id   AF-A0A3E0X458-F1
#
_cell.length_a   1.000
_cell.length_b   1.000
_cell.length_c   1.000
_cell.angle_alpha   90.00
_cell.angle_beta   90.00
_cell.angle_gamma   90.00
#
_symmetry.space_group_name_H-M   'P 1'
#
loop_
_entity.id
_entity.type
_entity.pdbx_description
1 polymer ?
#
loop_
_entity_poly.entity_id
_entity_poly.type
_entity_poly.pdbx_seq_one_letter_code
_entity_poly.pdbx_strand_id
1 'polypeptide(L)'
;MITVDGVALSVDLSFLPIEVWSVHSVDGEPDIYLRDIWQHKSEDPDDLVGQCVAAWDAELAHLEQQRKTAEEAWLNSWGRVREERNALITETDWMIFPDSPLSDSERDEVKIYRQALRDIPQHFSAPLEVVWPENRK
;
A
#
# COMPACT_ATOMS: atom_id res chain seq x y z
N MET A 1 -16.67 -7.03 -12.93
CA MET A 1 -16.32 -7.14 -11.49
C MET A 1 -16.53 -8.59 -11.10
N ILE A 2 -15.59 -9.15 -10.36
CA ILE A 2 -15.73 -10.45 -9.70
C ILE A 2 -15.78 -10.18 -8.20
N THR A 3 -16.51 -10.99 -7.45
CA THR A 3 -16.60 -10.91 -5.99
C THR A 3 -16.32 -12.28 -5.39
N VAL A 4 -15.34 -12.36 -4.49
CA VAL A 4 -14.95 -13.59 -3.77
C VAL A 4 -14.89 -13.25 -2.28
N ASP A 5 -15.58 -14.03 -1.45
CA ASP A 5 -15.62 -13.86 0.02
C ASP A 5 -15.90 -12.42 0.50
N GLY A 6 -16.77 -11.71 -0.22
CA GLY A 6 -17.16 -10.33 0.10
C GLY A 6 -16.17 -9.26 -0.35
N VAL A 7 -15.04 -9.63 -0.94
CA VAL A 7 -14.11 -8.71 -1.60
C VAL A 7 -14.49 -8.59 -3.06
N ALA A 8 -14.49 -7.38 -3.61
CA ALA A 8 -14.80 -7.12 -5.01
C ALA A 8 -13.60 -6.54 -5.75
N LEU A 9 -13.28 -7.11 -6.93
CA LEU A 9 -12.19 -6.65 -7.80
C LEU A 9 -12.71 -6.29 -9.19
N SER A 10 -12.11 -5.24 -9.76
CA SER A 10 -12.37 -4.83 -11.14
C SER A 10 -11.46 -5.62 -12.08
N VAL A 11 -11.95 -6.78 -12.49
CA VAL A 11 -11.26 -7.67 -13.44
C VAL A 11 -11.74 -7.38 -14.87
N ASP A 12 -10.83 -7.47 -15.85
CA ASP A 12 -11.21 -7.50 -17.27
C ASP A 12 -11.92 -8.82 -17.60
N LEU A 13 -13.19 -8.73 -17.98
CA LEU A 13 -14.05 -9.87 -18.30
C LEU A 13 -14.23 -10.07 -19.80
N SER A 14 -13.34 -9.49 -20.61
CA SER A 14 -13.38 -9.60 -22.08
C SER A 14 -13.29 -11.04 -22.61
N PHE A 15 -12.82 -11.98 -21.77
CA PHE A 15 -12.77 -13.41 -22.08
C PHE A 15 -14.13 -14.11 -22.00
N LEU A 16 -15.13 -13.53 -21.31
CA LEU A 16 -16.45 -14.13 -21.22
C LEU A 16 -17.17 -14.08 -22.58
N PRO A 17 -17.84 -15.16 -23.00
CA PRO A 17 -18.69 -15.13 -24.18
C PRO A 17 -19.75 -14.04 -24.08
N ILE A 18 -20.07 -13.40 -25.20
CA ILE A 18 -20.94 -12.22 -25.20
C ILE A 18 -22.38 -12.53 -24.74
N GLU A 19 -22.82 -13.78 -24.93
CA GLU A 19 -24.10 -14.31 -24.48
C GLU A 19 -24.18 -14.50 -22.95
N VAL A 20 -23.05 -14.49 -22.24
CA VAL A 20 -23.02 -14.58 -20.78
C VAL A 20 -23.33 -13.22 -20.18
N TRP A 21 -24.31 -13.20 -19.27
CA TRP A 21 -24.68 -12.03 -18.48
C TRP A 21 -23.93 -12.01 -17.15
N SER A 22 -23.90 -13.14 -16.43
CA SER A 22 -23.15 -13.29 -15.18
C SER A 22 -22.77 -14.75 -14.92
N VAL A 23 -21.68 -14.92 -14.16
CA VAL A 23 -21.18 -16.22 -13.70
C VAL A 23 -21.23 -16.19 -12.18
N HIS A 24 -21.84 -17.23 -11.59
CA HIS A 24 -21.88 -17.43 -10.14
C HIS A 24 -21.37 -18.83 -9.80
N SER A 25 -20.94 -19.01 -8.56
CA SER A 25 -20.73 -20.31 -7.96
C SER A 25 -21.40 -20.33 -6.58
N VAL A 26 -22.19 -21.37 -6.31
CA VAL A 26 -22.88 -21.57 -5.04
C VAL A 26 -22.49 -22.96 -4.53
N ASP A 27 -21.85 -23.02 -3.37
CA ASP A 27 -21.35 -24.27 -2.76
C ASP A 27 -20.44 -25.11 -3.68
N GLY A 28 -19.71 -24.44 -4.58
CA GLY A 28 -18.82 -25.07 -5.55
C GLY A 28 -19.48 -25.47 -6.87
N GLU A 29 -20.81 -25.32 -6.99
CA GLU A 29 -21.56 -25.59 -8.22
C GLU A 29 -21.71 -24.31 -9.05
N PRO A 30 -21.55 -24.37 -10.38
CA PRO A 30 -21.73 -23.21 -11.25
C PRO A 30 -23.21 -22.83 -11.39
N ASP A 31 -23.49 -21.53 -11.46
CA ASP A 31 -24.80 -20.99 -11.84
C ASP A 31 -24.60 -19.81 -12.81
N ILE A 32 -24.81 -20.06 -14.09
CA ILE A 32 -24.42 -19.14 -15.18
C ILE A 32 -25.68 -18.58 -15.83
N TYR A 33 -25.80 -17.25 -15.86
CA TYR A 33 -26.95 -16.54 -16.44
C TYR A 33 -26.60 -16.06 -17.84
N LEU A 34 -27.46 -16.37 -18.81
CA LEU A 34 -27.33 -15.90 -20.18
C LEU A 34 -28.16 -14.64 -20.42
N ARG A 35 -27.78 -13.84 -21.42
CA ARG A 35 -28.48 -12.60 -21.80
C ARG A 35 -29.88 -12.84 -22.34
N ASP A 36 -30.13 -14.03 -22.89
CA ASP A 36 -31.48 -14.44 -23.28
C ASP A 36 -32.28 -14.72 -22.01
N ILE A 37 -33.23 -13.82 -21.76
CA ILE A 37 -33.95 -13.70 -20.50
C ILE A 37 -34.60 -15.06 -20.15
N TRP A 38 -34.29 -15.56 -18.95
CA TRP A 38 -34.79 -16.80 -18.32
C TRP A 38 -34.01 -18.10 -18.59
N GLN A 39 -32.81 -18.07 -19.19
CA GLN A 39 -31.93 -19.24 -19.20
C GLN A 39 -30.79 -19.11 -18.19
N HIS A 40 -30.70 -20.07 -17.27
CA HIS A 40 -29.51 -20.32 -16.47
C HIS A 40 -29.01 -21.75 -16.73
N LYS A 41 -27.70 -21.96 -16.63
CA LYS A 41 -27.06 -23.28 -16.74
C LYS A 41 -26.37 -23.61 -15.43
N SER A 42 -26.61 -24.83 -14.95
CA SER A 42 -25.88 -25.44 -13.83
C SER A 42 -24.70 -26.30 -14.30
N GLU A 43 -24.42 -26.29 -15.60
CA GLU A 43 -23.26 -26.94 -16.20
C GLU A 43 -22.31 -25.86 -16.69
N ASP A 44 -21.01 -26.10 -16.50
CA ASP A 44 -19.95 -25.19 -16.92
C ASP A 44 -18.92 -25.93 -17.80
N PRO A 45 -19.31 -26.33 -19.03
CA PRO A 45 -18.42 -27.10 -19.90
C PRO A 45 -17.19 -26.30 -20.36
N ASP A 46 -17.28 -24.97 -20.33
CA ASP A 46 -16.21 -24.06 -20.74
C ASP A 46 -15.35 -23.60 -19.54
N ASP A 47 -15.63 -24.09 -18.33
CA ASP A 47 -14.93 -23.71 -17.09
C ASP A 47 -14.94 -22.18 -16.87
N LEU A 48 -16.07 -21.52 -17.14
CA LEU A 48 -16.24 -20.08 -16.94
C LEU A 48 -16.05 -19.68 -15.47
N VAL A 49 -16.47 -20.52 -14.51
CA VAL A 49 -16.19 -20.32 -13.09
C VAL A 49 -14.68 -20.37 -12.84
N GLY A 50 -13.99 -21.41 -13.33
CA GLY A 50 -12.53 -21.52 -13.19
C GLY A 50 -11.78 -20.38 -13.86
N GLN A 51 -12.20 -19.95 -15.06
CA GLN A 51 -11.66 -18.78 -15.74
C GLN A 51 -11.87 -17.49 -14.94
N CYS A 52 -13.05 -17.30 -14.33
CA CYS A 52 -13.31 -16.17 -13.44
C CYS A 52 -12.41 -16.21 -12.20
N VAL A 53 -12.24 -17.37 -11.57
CA VAL A 53 -11.34 -17.53 -10.42
C VAL A 53 -9.89 -17.25 -10.81
N ALA A 54 -9.42 -17.78 -11.94
CA ALA A 54 -8.06 -17.54 -12.42
C ALA A 54 -7.82 -16.06 -12.75
N ALA A 55 -8.80 -15.38 -13.37
CA ALA A 55 -8.72 -13.95 -13.66
C ALA A 55 -8.72 -13.10 -12.37
N TRP A 56 -9.48 -13.52 -11.35
CA TRP A 56 -9.43 -12.93 -10.01
C TRP A 56 -8.05 -13.09 -9.37
N ASP A 57 -7.50 -14.29 -9.35
CA ASP A 57 -6.19 -14.58 -8.75
C ASP A 57 -5.08 -13.80 -9.44
N ALA A 58 -5.13 -13.68 -10.77
CA ALA A 58 -4.19 -12.90 -11.55
C ALA A 58 -4.27 -11.39 -11.20
N GLU A 59 -5.47 -10.83 -11.08
CA GLU A 59 -5.64 -9.43 -10.69
C GLU A 59 -5.21 -9.18 -9.24
N LEU A 60 -5.53 -10.10 -8.32
CA LEU A 60 -5.08 -10.03 -6.94
C LEU A 60 -3.55 -10.03 -6.86
N ALA A 61 -2.88 -10.94 -7.57
CA ALA A 61 -1.43 -11.01 -7.63
C ALA A 61 -0.81 -9.74 -8.23
N HIS A 62 -1.44 -9.17 -9.27
CA HIS A 62 -1.01 -7.91 -9.87
C HIS A 62 -1.09 -6.75 -8.87
N LEU A 63 -2.21 -6.60 -8.16
CA LEU A 63 -2.38 -5.57 -7.13
C LEU A 63 -1.40 -5.74 -5.98
N GLU A 64 -1.14 -6.99 -5.54
CA GLU A 64 -0.14 -7.25 -4.52
C GLU A 64 1.26 -6.87 -4.98
N GLN A 65 1.62 -7.17 -6.24
CA GLN A 65 2.89 -6.76 -6.81
C GLN A 65 3.00 -5.23 -6.89
N GLN A 66 1.95 -4.53 -7.33
CA GLN A 66 1.93 -3.06 -7.35
C GLN A 66 2.13 -2.50 -5.94
N ARG A 67 1.45 -3.06 -4.93
CA ARG A 67 1.59 -2.66 -3.53
C ARG A 67 3.02 -2.84 -3.03
N LYS A 68 3.63 -4.01 -3.28
CA LYS A 68 5.02 -4.30 -2.89
C LYS A 68 5.99 -3.32 -3.54
N THR A 69 5.88 -3.13 -4.86
CA THR A 69 6.71 -2.17 -5.59
C THR A 69 6.54 -0.74 -5.06
N ALA A 70 5.31 -0.33 -4.75
CA ALA A 70 5.03 0.99 -4.18
C ALA A 70 5.60 1.15 -2.77
N GLU A 71 5.50 0.12 -1.93
CA GLU A 71 6.09 0.08 -0.58
C GLU A 71 7.61 0.18 -0.64
N GLU A 72 8.26 -0.62 -1.50
CA GLU A 72 9.71 -0.55 -1.71
C GLU A 72 10.14 0.83 -2.24
N ALA A 73 9.39 1.40 -3.19
CA ALA A 73 9.65 2.74 -3.71
C ALA A 73 9.48 3.82 -2.63
N TRP A 74 8.48 3.68 -1.76
CA TRP A 74 8.27 4.57 -0.62
C TRP A 74 9.42 4.47 0.39
N LEU A 75 9.81 3.26 0.78
CA LEU A 75 10.92 2.99 1.70
C LEU A 75 12.22 3.61 1.20
N ASN A 76 12.46 3.50 -0.11
CA ASN A 76 13.60 4.10 -0.80
C ASN A 76 13.35 5.52 -1.31
N SER A 77 12.52 6.32 -0.62
CA SER A 77 12.23 7.69 -1.02
C SER A 77 12.81 8.73 -0.05
N TRP A 78 13.25 9.85 -0.61
CA TRP A 78 13.53 11.08 0.17
C TRP A 78 12.24 11.71 0.75
N GLY A 79 11.06 11.25 0.33
CA GLY A 79 9.78 11.61 0.95
C GLY A 79 9.73 11.09 2.39
N ARG A 80 9.89 9.77 2.55
CA ARG A 80 9.95 9.10 3.86
C ARG A 80 10.97 9.75 4.80
N VAL A 81 12.20 9.97 4.31
CA VAL A 81 13.27 10.60 5.10
C VAL A 81 12.85 12.00 5.57
N ARG A 82 12.21 12.81 4.71
CA ARG A 82 11.74 14.14 5.13
C ARG A 82 10.62 14.07 6.16
N GLU A 83 9.72 13.11 6.06
CA GLU A 83 8.66 12.91 7.05
C GLU A 83 9.22 12.53 8.42
N GLU A 84 10.11 11.55 8.48
CA GLU A 84 10.77 11.11 9.71
C GLU A 84 11.59 12.25 10.34
N ARG A 85 12.36 12.98 9.54
CA ARG A 85 13.10 14.17 9.99
C ARG A 85 12.15 15.23 10.58
N ASN A 86 11.05 15.52 9.90
CA ASN A 86 10.09 16.52 10.35
C ASN A 86 9.44 16.08 11.68
N ALA A 87 9.10 14.80 11.83
CA ALA A 87 8.56 14.27 13.08
C ALA A 87 9.53 14.46 14.26
N LEU A 88 10.82 14.12 14.08
CA LEU A 88 11.85 14.29 15.11
C LEU A 88 12.12 15.76 15.46
N ILE A 89 12.07 16.65 14.46
CA ILE A 89 12.13 18.11 14.69
C ILE A 89 10.88 18.57 15.47
N THR A 90 9.68 18.12 15.11
CA THR A 90 8.47 18.51 15.84
C THR A 90 8.48 18.01 17.28
N GLU A 91 8.95 16.79 17.54
CA GLU A 91 9.05 16.22 18.88
C GLU A 91 9.97 17.02 19.82
N THR A 92 11.00 17.63 19.27
CA THR A 92 12.00 18.43 20.01
C THR A 92 11.77 19.94 19.92
N ASP A 93 10.65 20.38 19.35
CA ASP A 93 10.42 21.81 19.07
C ASP A 93 10.25 22.65 20.33
N TRP A 94 9.56 22.10 21.33
CA TRP A 94 9.36 22.79 22.61
C TRP A 94 10.67 22.96 23.40
N MET A 95 11.65 22.09 23.18
CA MET A 95 12.89 22.04 23.96
C MET A 95 13.81 23.24 23.69
N ILE A 96 13.70 23.88 22.53
CA ILE A 96 14.59 25.00 22.14
C ILE A 96 14.13 26.35 22.70
N PHE A 97 12.96 26.44 23.32
CA PHE A 97 12.46 27.70 23.86
C PHE A 97 13.16 28.10 25.19
N PRO A 98 13.27 29.41 25.50
CA PRO A 98 13.87 29.87 26.75
C PRO A 98 13.12 29.49 28.03
N ASP A 99 11.82 29.21 27.92
CA ASP A 99 10.93 28.79 29.02
C ASP A 99 10.87 27.27 29.19
N SER A 100 11.61 26.51 28.38
CA SER A 100 11.77 25.07 28.54
C SER A 100 12.41 24.75 29.90
N PRO A 101 11.98 23.69 30.60
CA PRO A 101 12.61 23.22 31.85
C PRO A 101 14.06 22.76 31.70
N LEU A 102 14.61 22.71 30.48
CA LEU A 102 15.98 22.32 30.19
C LEU A 102 16.99 23.41 30.54
N SER A 103 18.15 22.98 31.02
CA SER A 103 19.32 23.84 31.18
C SER A 103 19.83 24.35 29.82
N ASP A 104 20.62 25.42 29.84
CA ASP A 104 21.23 25.98 28.63
C ASP A 104 22.04 24.94 27.84
N SER A 105 22.77 24.09 28.56
CA SER A 105 23.58 23.01 27.96
C SER A 105 22.70 21.99 27.23
N GLU A 106 21.62 21.52 27.85
CA GLU A 106 20.69 20.57 27.25
C GLU A 106 19.99 21.18 26.02
N ARG A 107 19.61 22.47 26.09
CA ARG A 107 19.03 23.18 24.94
C ARG A 107 20.01 23.30 23.78
N ASP A 108 21.30 23.49 24.06
CA ASP A 108 22.33 23.53 23.03
C ASP A 108 22.59 22.16 22.40
N GLU A 109 22.55 21.08 23.18
CA GLU A 109 22.58 19.70 22.66
C GLU A 109 21.40 19.43 21.72
N VAL A 110 20.19 19.86 22.08
CA VAL A 110 19.01 19.73 21.22
C VAL A 110 19.16 20.55 19.92
N LYS A 111 19.77 21.75 19.97
CA LYS A 111 20.05 22.52 18.75
C LYS A 111 21.02 21.78 17.83
N ILE A 112 22.07 21.18 18.38
CA ILE A 112 23.05 20.38 17.62
C ILE A 112 22.36 19.17 16.99
N TYR A 113 21.53 18.45 17.76
CA TYR A 113 20.74 17.32 17.28
C TYR A 113 19.82 17.72 16.12
N ARG A 114 19.05 18.80 16.28
CA ARG A 114 18.16 19.34 15.23
C ARG A 114 18.92 19.78 13.99
N GLN A 115 20.15 20.27 14.14
CA GLN A 115 21.01 20.62 13.02
C GLN A 115 21.46 19.36 12.27
N ALA A 116 21.95 18.34 12.99
CA ALA A 116 22.31 17.05 12.41
C ALA A 116 21.15 16.43 11.61
N LEU A 117 19.91 16.51 12.12
CA LEU A 117 18.72 16.07 11.40
C LEU A 117 18.49 16.83 10.07
N ARG A 118 18.72 18.15 10.05
CA ARG A 118 18.56 18.97 8.85
C ARG A 118 19.63 18.69 7.80
N ASP A 119 20.80 18.27 8.24
CA ASP A 119 21.94 18.00 7.36
C ASP A 119 21.91 16.59 6.73
N ILE A 120 20.99 15.71 7.17
CA ILE A 120 20.82 14.35 6.60
C ILE A 120 20.78 14.33 5.07
N PRO A 121 19.94 15.11 4.35
CA PRO A 121 19.89 15.04 2.89
C PRO A 121 21.19 15.47 2.18
N GLN A 122 22.13 16.12 2.90
CA GLN A 122 23.43 16.55 2.36
C GLN A 122 24.54 15.51 2.60
N HIS A 123 24.33 14.56 3.53
CA HIS A 123 25.35 13.60 3.95
C HIS A 123 25.17 12.20 3.34
N PHE A 124 23.99 11.88 2.82
CA PHE A 124 23.69 10.56 2.26
C PHE A 124 23.37 10.64 0.77
N SER A 125 23.88 9.68 0.01
CA SER A 125 23.60 9.51 -1.42
C SER A 125 22.27 8.81 -1.68
N ALA A 126 21.83 7.94 -0.77
CA ALA A 126 20.59 7.18 -0.91
C ALA A 126 19.71 7.22 0.36
N PRO A 127 18.36 7.23 0.22
CA PRO A 127 17.44 7.25 1.36
C PRO A 127 17.55 6.05 2.31
N LEU A 128 17.91 4.88 1.80
CA LEU A 128 18.08 3.66 2.59
C LEU A 128 19.38 3.62 3.40
N GLU A 129 20.35 4.48 3.06
CA GLU A 129 21.64 4.58 3.76
C GLU A 129 21.59 5.55 4.94
N VAL A 130 20.49 6.29 5.10
CA VAL A 130 20.33 7.30 6.14
C VAL A 130 20.50 6.66 7.51
N VAL A 131 21.48 7.15 8.26
CA VAL A 131 21.67 6.87 9.67
C VAL A 131 21.18 8.07 10.47
N TRP A 132 20.21 7.82 11.34
CA TRP A 132 19.62 8.86 12.19
C TRP A 132 20.51 9.16 13.39
N PRO A 133 20.69 10.44 13.76
CA PRO A 133 21.36 10.78 15.01
C PRO A 133 20.57 10.21 16.20
N GLU A 134 21.26 9.66 17.19
CA GLU A 134 20.63 9.18 18.42
C GLU A 134 20.01 10.36 19.17
N ASN A 135 18.73 10.22 19.53
CA ASN A 135 18.07 11.17 20.41
C ASN A 135 18.56 10.92 21.83
N ARG A 136 19.55 11.69 22.30
CA ARG A 136 19.89 11.76 23.71
C ARG A 136 18.80 12.60 24.39
N LYS A 137 17.67 11.97 24.70
CA LYS A 137 16.74 12.50 25.69
C LYS A 137 17.27 12.26 27.08
#